data_AF-Q0G1R9-F1
#
_entry.id   AF-Q0G1R9-F1
#
_cell.length_a   1.000
_cell.length_b   1.000
_cell.length_c   1.000
_cell.angle_alpha   90.00
_cell.angle_beta   90.00
_cell.angle_gamma   90.00
#
_symmetry.space_group_name_H-M   'P 1'
#
loop_
_entity.id
_entity.type
_entity.pdbx_description
1 polymer ?
#
loop_
_entity_poly.entity_id
_entity_poly.type
_entity_poly.pdbx_seq_one_letter_code
_entity_poly.pdbx_strand_id
1 'polypeptide(L)' 'MNSKLRRTVPARGHFPRDDAAIKRPFLALNRAEKESQMAPSDRAMAKAQFAILYGERFTAARA' A
#
# COMPACT_ATOMS: atom_id res chain seq x y z
N MET A 1 5.73 -0.31 -6.39
CA MET A 1 4.51 0.53 -6.48
C MET A 1 4.60 1.59 -7.58
N ASN A 2 5.63 2.43 -7.61
CA ASN A 2 5.79 3.52 -8.60
C ASN A 2 5.76 3.09 -10.08
N SER A 3 6.30 1.91 -10.43
CA SER A 3 6.29 1.40 -11.82
C SER A 3 4.88 1.04 -12.33
N LYS A 4 4.00 0.53 -11.46
CA LYS A 4 2.61 0.17 -11.81
C LYS A 4 1.76 1.43 -12.04
N LEU A 5 1.95 2.46 -11.22
CA LEU A 5 1.30 3.76 -11.37
C LEU A 5 1.69 4.44 -12.69
N ARG A 6 2.99 4.49 -13.01
CA ARG A 6 3.46 5.10 -14.27
C ARG A 6 3.01 4.36 -15.53
N ARG A 7 2.70 3.06 -15.42
CA ARG A 7 2.11 2.28 -16.54
C ARG A 7 0.62 2.54 -16.74
N THR A 8 -0.11 2.88 -15.67
CA THR A 8 -1.57 3.10 -15.72
C THR A 8 -1.93 4.56 -16.03
N VAL A 9 -0.99 5.48 -15.78
CA VAL A 9 -1.08 6.90 -16.09
C VAL A 9 -0.52 7.16 -17.50
N PRO A 10 -1.25 7.88 -18.38
CA PRO A 10 -0.73 8.28 -19.69
C PRO A 10 0.54 9.12 -19.56
N ALA A 11 1.56 8.83 -20.39
CA ALA A 11 2.88 9.47 -20.33
C ALA A 11 2.88 10.99 -20.55
N ARG A 12 1.78 11.57 -21.05
CA ARG A 12 1.64 13.01 -21.37
C ARG A 12 0.57 13.73 -20.55
N GLY A 13 -0.01 13.11 -19.52
CA GLY A 13 -1.02 13.76 -18.67
C GLY A 13 -2.34 14.12 -19.37
N HIS A 14 -2.52 13.72 -20.64
CA HIS A 14 -3.77 13.94 -21.35
C HIS A 14 -4.80 12.88 -20.93
N PHE A 15 -5.76 13.29 -20.11
CA PHE A 15 -6.90 12.49 -19.73
C PHE A 15 -8.11 12.92 -20.59
N PRO A 16 -8.88 11.98 -21.16
CA PRO A 16 -10.03 12.32 -22.00
C PRO A 16 -11.13 13.14 -21.30
N ARG A 17 -11.17 13.09 -19.96
CA ARG A 17 -12.03 13.87 -19.05
C ARG A 17 -11.32 14.04 -17.71
N ASP A 18 -11.55 15.13 -17.00
CA ASP A 18 -10.91 15.42 -15.71
C ASP A 18 -11.23 14.37 -14.64
N ASP A 19 -12.42 13.78 -14.69
CA ASP A 19 -12.81 12.65 -13.82
C ASP A 19 -11.87 11.44 -13.97
N ALA A 20 -11.30 11.24 -15.15
CA ALA A 20 -10.36 10.15 -15.41
C ALA A 20 -8.98 10.41 -14.79
N ALA A 21 -8.60 11.67 -14.58
CA ALA A 21 -7.34 12.05 -13.93
C ALA A 21 -7.31 11.62 -12.46
N ILE A 22 -8.46 11.64 -11.78
CA ILE A 22 -8.60 11.22 -10.38
C ILE A 22 -8.88 9.72 -10.28
N LYS A 23 -9.75 9.19 -11.14
CA LYS A 23 -10.20 7.79 -11.03
C LYS A 23 -9.11 6.77 -11.41
N ARG A 24 -8.21 7.09 -12.34
CA ARG A 24 -7.12 6.17 -12.74
C ARG A 24 -6.11 5.89 -11.62
N PRO A 25 -5.52 6.88 -10.94
CA PRO A 25 -4.61 6.60 -9.83
C PRO A 25 -5.33 5.89 -8.68
N PHE A 26 -6.57 6.27 -8.36
CA PHE A 26 -7.38 5.59 -7.34
C PHE A 26 -7.55 4.08 -7.64
N LEU A 27 -7.97 3.73 -8.85
CA LEU A 27 -8.13 2.33 -9.24
C LEU A 27 -6.79 1.57 -9.30
N ALA A 28 -5.71 2.22 -9.70
CA ALA A 28 -4.38 1.61 -9.73
C ALA A 28 -3.88 1.27 -8.31
N LEU A 29 -4.10 2.17 -7.34
CA LEU A 29 -3.75 1.94 -5.94
C LEU A 29 -4.56 0.79 -5.34
N ASN A 30 -5.88 0.78 -5.53
CA ASN A 30 -6.75 -0.30 -5.04
C ASN A 30 -6.40 -1.68 -5.62
N ARG A 31 -5.97 -1.73 -6.89
CA ARG A 31 -5.48 -2.98 -7.49
C ARG A 31 -4.14 -3.41 -6.90
N ALA A 32 -3.21 -2.47 -6.75
CA ALA A 32 -1.91 -2.74 -6.14
C ALA A 32 -2.05 -3.20 -4.69
N GLU A 33 -3.00 -2.66 -3.93
CA GLU A 33 -3.33 -3.07 -2.57
C GLU A 33 -3.82 -4.53 -2.53
N LYS A 34 -4.76 -4.90 -3.40
CA LYS A 34 -5.27 -6.27 -3.50
C LYS A 34 -4.20 -7.30 -3.84
N GLU A 35 -3.24 -6.91 -4.70
CA GLU A 35 -2.09 -7.75 -5.06
C GLU A 35 -1.01 -7.77 -3.97
N SER A 36 -1.01 -6.79 -3.06
CA SER A 36 0.00 -6.65 -2.01
C SER A 36 -0.41 -7.45 -0.77
N GLN A 37 -0.43 -8.78 -0.90
CA GLN A 37 -0.50 -9.68 0.25
C GLN A 37 0.86 -10.31 0.49
N MET A 38 1.41 -10.06 1.67
CA MET A 38 2.62 -10.75 2.15
C MET A 38 2.25 -12.19 2.53
N ALA A 39 3.14 -13.15 2.28
CA ALA A 39 2.91 -14.54 2.66
C ALA A 39 2.58 -14.65 4.16
N PRO A 40 1.64 -15.52 4.58
CA PRO A 40 1.22 -15.62 5.98
C PRO A 40 2.38 -15.88 6.96
N SER A 41 3.39 -16.65 6.55
CA SER A 41 4.59 -16.96 7.32
C SER A 41 5.44 -15.72 7.60
N ASP A 42 5.72 -14.93 6.56
CA ASP A 42 6.56 -13.73 6.66
C ASP A 42 5.89 -12.66 7.51
N ARG A 43 4.56 -12.62 7.46
CA ARG A 43 3.75 -11.70 8.29
C ARG A 43 3.80 -12.08 9.77
N ALA A 44 3.80 -13.36 10.12
CA ALA A 44 3.91 -13.81 11.51
C ALA A 44 5.29 -13.46 12.10
N MET A 45 6.35 -13.72 11.34
CA MET A 45 7.72 -13.39 11.76
C MET A 45 7.94 -11.88 11.88
N ALA A 46 7.48 -11.09 10.91
CA ALA A 46 7.57 -9.62 10.96
C ALA A 46 6.82 -9.03 12.17
N LYS A 47 5.66 -9.59 12.52
CA LYS A 47 4.93 -9.18 13.73
C LYS A 47 5.71 -9.47 15.02
N ALA A 48 6.36 -10.63 15.11
CA ALA A 48 7.19 -10.98 16.26
C ALA A 48 8.38 -10.03 16.39
N GLN A 49 9.07 -9.72 15.28
CA GLN A 49 10.16 -8.74 15.28
C GLN A 49 9.70 -7.34 15.69
N PHE A 50 8.54 -6.91 15.21
CA PHE A 50 7.95 -5.62 15.61
C PHE A 50 7.65 -5.57 17.11
N ALA A 51 7.12 -6.65 17.68
CA ALA A 51 6.85 -6.74 19.11
C ALA A 51 8.13 -6.68 19.96
N ILE A 52 9.23 -7.27 19.48
CA ILE A 52 10.55 -7.19 20.13
C ILE A 52 11.10 -5.76 20.09
N LEU A 53 11.08 -5.12 18.91
CA LEU A 53 11.64 -3.76 18.74
C LEU A 53 10.83 -2.68 19.45
N TYR A 54 9.53 -2.89 19.64
CA TYR A 54 8.61 -1.86 20.14
C TYR A 54 7.73 -2.33 21.30
N GLY A 55 8.25 -3.23 22.15
CA GLY A 55 7.52 -3.82 23.27
C GLY A 55 6.84 -2.79 24.18
N GLU A 56 7.51 -1.65 24.44
CA GLU A 56 6.98 -0.56 25.27
C GLU A 56 5.69 0.09 24.73
N ARG A 57 5.48 0.04 23.41
CA ARG A 57 4.25 0.59 22.79
C ARG A 57 3.02 -0.29 23.07
N PHE A 58 3.22 -1.55 23.44
CA PHE A 58 2.14 -2.46 23.84
C PHE A 58 1.77 -2.34 25.32
N THR A 59 2.70 -1.90 26.17
CA THR A 59 2.44 -1.66 27.60
C THR A 59 1.86 -0.27 27.85
N ALA A 60 2.30 0.75 27.12
CA ALA A 60 1.75 2.11 27.20
C ALA A 60 0.27 2.19 26.80
N ALA A 61 -0.21 1.31 25.90
CA ALA A 61 -1.61 1.23 25.50
C ALA A 61 -2.50 0.46 26.50
N ARG A 62 -1.90 -0.16 27.53
CA ARG A 62 -2.58 -0.97 28.55
C ARG A 62 -2.71 -0.27 29.90
N ALA A 63 -2.01 0.85 30.09
CA ALA A 63 -2.17 1.76 31.23
C ALA A 63 -3.39 2.68 31.01
#